data_AF-A0A2R6I1K0-F1
#
_entry.id   AF-A0A2R6I1K0-F1
#
_cell.length_a   1.000
_cell.length_b   1.000
_cell.length_c   1.000
_cell.angle_alpha   90.00
_cell.angle_beta   90.00
_cell.angle_gamma   90.00
#
_symmetry.space_group_name_H-M   'P 1'
#
loop_
_entity.id
_entity.type
_entity.pdbx_description
1 polymer ?
#
loop_
_entity_poly.entity_id
_entity_poly.type
_entity_poly.pdbx_seq_one_letter_code
_entity_poly.pdbx_strand_id
1 'polypeptide(L)'
;MTTNIGAPGDGIGRREFLAATGTVGVTAAAGCTALSDPGVKEVDPGAGRQRLGSDLPTTDPPEVVDLEERGNEVTLKAKAAAHEAHPLENMGGPVRLPQVWAWQADDGPASVPGPILRTTEGSSVEVTPENTMSMPHTVHFHGSQTAWKDDGVPTTTDPERI
;
A
#
# COMPACT_ATOMS: atom_id res chain seq x y z
N MET A 1 -0.97 20.51 26.71
CA MET A 1 -0.96 19.75 25.44
C MET A 1 0.49 19.58 25.03
N THR A 2 1.03 18.38 25.18
CA THR A 2 2.42 18.04 24.86
C THR A 2 2.54 17.68 23.39
N THR A 3 3.28 18.49 22.63
CA THR A 3 3.59 18.25 21.21
C THR A 3 4.74 17.25 21.11
N ASN A 4 4.43 15.97 21.27
CA ASN A 4 5.35 14.88 20.98
C ASN A 4 5.11 14.40 19.55
N ILE A 5 6.11 14.55 18.68
CA ILE A 5 6.19 13.85 17.39
C ILE A 5 7.42 12.95 17.51
N GLY A 6 7.18 11.64 17.57
CA GLY A 6 8.22 10.60 17.68
C GLY A 6 7.65 9.30 18.26
N ALA A 7 8.12 8.17 17.74
CA ALA A 7 7.73 6.83 18.23
C ALA A 7 8.03 6.68 19.74
N PRO A 8 7.29 5.82 20.46
CA PRO A 8 7.49 5.66 21.91
C PRO A 8 8.84 5.03 22.20
N GLY A 9 9.71 5.76 22.91
CA GLY A 9 10.97 5.24 23.45
C GLY A 9 12.22 5.52 22.62
N ASP A 10 12.60 6.79 22.45
CA ASP A 10 13.91 7.33 22.87
C ASP A 10 13.90 8.83 22.53
N GLY A 11 13.64 9.66 23.53
CA GLY A 11 13.41 11.09 23.30
C GLY A 11 14.67 11.89 23.54
N ILE A 12 15.34 12.36 22.47
CA ILE A 12 16.23 13.51 22.59
C ILE A 12 15.40 14.76 22.33
N GLY A 13 15.21 15.57 23.38
CA GLY A 13 14.44 16.81 23.28
C GLY A 13 15.18 17.88 22.46
N ARG A 14 14.44 18.79 21.82
CA ARG A 14 15.01 19.96 21.10
C ARG A 14 15.98 20.79 21.95
N ARG A 15 15.78 20.79 23.27
CA ARG A 15 16.59 21.49 24.26
C ARG A 15 17.89 20.76 24.58
N GLU A 16 17.91 19.44 24.45
CA GLU A 16 19.06 18.58 24.71
C GLU A 16 20.02 18.56 23.52
N PHE A 17 19.49 18.66 22.30
CA PHE A 17 20.29 18.86 21.08
C PHE A 17 21.06 20.21 21.11
N LEU A 18 20.42 21.29 21.57
CA LEU A 18 21.09 22.59 21.75
C LEU A 18 22.11 22.58 22.90
N ALA A 19 21.89 21.78 23.95
CA ALA A 19 22.87 21.61 25.02
C ALA A 19 24.11 20.84 24.56
N ALA A 20 23.93 19.82 23.70
CA ALA A 20 25.03 19.00 23.17
C ALA A 20 25.94 19.76 22.18
N THR A 21 25.46 20.85 21.58
CA THR A 21 26.24 21.68 20.63
C THR A 21 26.65 23.05 21.19
N GLY A 22 26.16 23.42 22.38
CA GLY A 22 26.33 24.77 22.94
C GLY A 22 27.57 25.03 23.80
N THR A 23 28.38 24.02 24.12
CA THR A 23 29.54 24.18 25.05
C THR A 23 30.87 23.67 24.47
N VAL A 24 31.28 24.20 23.32
CA VAL A 24 32.69 24.17 22.91
C VAL A 24 33.18 25.59 22.74
N GLY A 25 33.60 26.19 23.86
CA GLY A 25 34.39 27.41 23.88
C GLY A 25 35.68 27.15 24.65
N VAL A 26 36.80 26.95 23.94
CA VAL A 26 38.14 27.29 24.43
C VAL A 26 38.96 27.80 23.24
N THR A 27 39.40 29.04 23.36
CA THR A 27 40.40 29.69 22.52
C THR A 27 41.72 28.91 22.50
N ALA A 28 42.12 28.40 21.34
CA ALA A 28 43.49 28.01 21.04
C ALA A 28 43.99 28.88 19.86
N ALA A 29 44.98 29.72 20.14
CA ALA A 29 45.65 30.53 19.13
C ALA A 29 46.57 29.65 18.27
N ALA A 30 46.59 29.96 16.96
CA ALA A 30 47.47 29.45 15.90
C ALA A 30 47.30 27.97 15.48
N GLY A 31 46.74 27.76 14.28
CA GLY A 31 46.77 26.46 13.59
C GLY A 31 45.74 26.31 12.47
N CYS A 32 46.09 26.80 11.28
CA CYS A 32 45.71 26.31 9.94
C CYS A 32 44.26 25.83 9.66
N THR A 33 43.56 26.67 8.90
CA THR A 33 42.52 26.38 7.91
C THR A 33 42.19 24.90 7.61
N ALA A 34 41.05 24.44 8.10
CA ALA A 34 40.17 23.50 7.39
C ALA A 34 38.76 23.66 7.98
N LEU A 35 38.08 24.75 7.63
CA LEU A 35 36.62 24.75 7.68
C LEU A 35 36.19 23.82 6.55
N SER A 36 36.08 22.53 6.86
CA SER A 36 35.27 21.62 6.05
C SER A 36 33.86 22.19 6.13
N ASP A 37 33.47 22.96 5.13
CA ASP A 37 32.08 23.23 4.86
C ASP A 37 31.41 21.86 4.75
N PRO A 38 30.55 21.44 5.70
CA PRO A 38 29.75 20.26 5.48
C PRO A 38 28.75 20.71 4.45
N GLY A 39 29.16 20.64 3.17
CA GLY A 39 28.29 20.86 2.04
C GLY A 39 27.20 19.82 2.14
N VAL A 40 26.11 20.18 2.81
CA VAL A 40 24.83 19.51 2.68
C VAL A 40 24.46 19.76 1.24
N LYS A 41 24.81 18.80 0.38
CA LYS A 41 24.22 18.73 -0.94
C LYS A 41 22.73 18.63 -0.68
N GLU A 42 21.99 19.69 -0.96
CA GLU A 42 20.57 19.56 -1.18
C GLU A 42 20.44 18.50 -2.28
N VAL A 43 20.01 17.31 -1.85
CA VAL A 43 19.61 16.28 -2.78
C VAL A 43 18.33 16.83 -3.39
N ASP A 44 18.44 17.39 -4.59
CA ASP A 44 17.29 17.79 -5.39
C ASP A 44 16.30 16.60 -5.41
N PRO A 45 15.11 16.72 -4.79
CA PRO A 45 14.12 15.64 -4.79
C PRO A 45 13.61 15.34 -6.21
N GLY A 46 13.95 16.17 -7.21
CA GLY A 46 13.66 16.00 -8.62
C GLY A 46 14.74 15.31 -9.45
N ALA A 47 16.03 15.31 -9.04
CA ALA A 47 17.14 14.89 -9.90
C ALA A 47 17.27 13.37 -10.12
N GLY A 48 16.38 12.57 -9.51
CA GLY A 48 16.32 11.12 -9.67
C GLY A 48 14.91 10.57 -9.88
N ARG A 49 13.90 11.40 -10.11
CA ARG A 49 12.55 10.92 -10.47
C ARG A 49 12.54 10.53 -11.95
N GLN A 50 13.35 9.54 -12.34
CA GLN A 50 12.93 8.67 -13.43
C GLN A 50 11.60 8.09 -12.96
N ARG A 51 10.49 8.53 -13.58
CA ARG A 51 9.23 7.82 -13.47
C ARG A 51 9.55 6.39 -13.91
N LEU A 52 9.68 5.47 -12.96
CA LEU A 52 9.35 4.07 -13.20
C LEU A 52 7.86 4.09 -13.56
N GLY A 53 7.60 4.44 -14.81
CA GLY A 53 6.30 4.31 -15.43
C GLY A 53 6.11 2.83 -15.64
N SER A 54 5.20 2.24 -14.89
CA SER A 54 4.62 0.97 -15.29
C SER A 54 3.77 1.23 -16.52
N ASP A 55 3.84 0.35 -17.53
CA ASP A 55 2.87 0.32 -18.63
C ASP A 55 1.48 -0.19 -18.16
N LEU A 56 1.36 -0.50 -16.87
CA LEU A 56 0.14 -0.98 -16.23
C LEU A 56 -0.83 0.18 -15.93
N PRO A 57 -2.15 -0.07 -16.04
CA PRO A 57 -3.16 0.87 -15.57
C PRO A 57 -2.98 1.13 -14.07
N THR A 58 -3.28 2.34 -13.63
CA THR A 58 -3.28 2.67 -12.19
C THR A 58 -4.60 2.22 -11.58
N THR A 59 -4.57 1.72 -10.34
CA THR A 59 -5.79 1.35 -9.59
C THR A 59 -6.64 2.57 -9.26
N ASP A 60 -7.94 2.35 -9.15
CA ASP A 60 -8.94 3.33 -8.70
C ASP A 60 -9.36 3.10 -7.24
N PRO A 61 -10.12 4.03 -6.63
CA PRO A 61 -10.78 3.80 -5.36
C PRO A 61 -11.73 2.57 -5.40
N PRO A 62 -11.90 1.84 -4.29
CA PRO A 62 -12.82 0.72 -4.22
C PRO A 62 -14.26 1.12 -4.53
N GLU A 63 -14.91 0.43 -5.48
CA GLU A 63 -16.34 0.55 -5.73
C GLU A 63 -17.13 -0.22 -4.66
N VAL A 64 -18.31 0.28 -4.30
CA VAL A 64 -19.31 -0.51 -3.58
C VAL A 64 -20.20 -1.22 -4.59
N VAL A 65 -20.13 -2.55 -4.61
CA VAL A 65 -20.94 -3.41 -5.47
C VAL A 65 -22.10 -3.93 -4.64
N ASP A 66 -23.27 -3.35 -4.84
CA ASP A 66 -24.50 -3.87 -4.25
C ASP A 66 -24.97 -5.10 -5.04
N LEU A 67 -24.85 -6.28 -4.42
CA LEU A 67 -25.08 -7.56 -5.08
C LEU A 67 -26.56 -7.83 -5.31
N GLU A 68 -27.45 -7.31 -4.47
CA GLU A 68 -28.89 -7.54 -4.63
C GLU A 68 -29.42 -6.82 -5.88
N GLU A 69 -28.83 -5.68 -6.24
CA GLU A 69 -29.10 -4.98 -7.50
C GLU A 69 -28.57 -5.74 -8.73
N ARG A 70 -27.66 -6.70 -8.53
CA ARG A 70 -27.01 -7.50 -9.57
C ARG A 70 -27.44 -8.96 -9.57
N GLY A 71 -28.60 -9.27 -8.98
CA GLY A 71 -29.13 -10.64 -8.93
C GLY A 71 -28.34 -11.59 -8.02
N ASN A 72 -27.55 -11.03 -7.10
CA ASN A 72 -26.61 -11.72 -6.21
C ASN A 72 -25.45 -12.43 -6.91
N GLU A 73 -25.07 -11.96 -8.10
CA GLU A 73 -23.95 -12.51 -8.86
C GLU A 73 -22.87 -11.44 -9.10
N VAL A 74 -21.60 -11.84 -9.11
CA VAL A 74 -20.48 -10.98 -9.50
C VAL A 74 -19.31 -11.80 -10.04
N THR A 75 -18.65 -11.30 -11.08
CA THR A 75 -17.36 -11.84 -11.52
C THR A 75 -16.21 -11.07 -10.89
N LEU A 76 -15.34 -11.73 -10.13
CA LEU A 76 -14.13 -11.12 -9.58
C LEU A 76 -12.92 -11.43 -10.45
N LYS A 77 -12.37 -10.39 -11.08
CA LYS A 77 -11.21 -10.47 -11.97
C LYS A 77 -9.93 -10.04 -11.26
N ALA A 78 -8.89 -10.84 -11.38
CA ALA A 78 -7.54 -10.45 -10.97
C ALA A 78 -6.84 -9.69 -12.10
N LYS A 79 -6.31 -8.50 -11.81
CA LYS A 79 -5.65 -7.61 -12.79
C LYS A 79 -4.28 -7.13 -12.29
N ALA A 80 -3.29 -7.11 -13.19
CA ALA A 80 -2.04 -6.40 -12.92
C ALA A 80 -2.28 -4.89 -13.06
N ALA A 81 -1.90 -4.13 -12.03
CA ALA A 81 -2.05 -2.68 -11.98
C ALA A 81 -0.85 -2.03 -11.27
N ALA A 82 -0.70 -0.73 -11.39
CA ALA A 82 0.14 0.06 -10.49
C ALA A 82 -0.71 0.73 -9.42
N HIS A 83 -0.16 0.92 -8.23
CA HIS A 83 -0.90 1.51 -7.11
C HIS A 83 -0.12 2.63 -6.43
N GLU A 84 -0.75 3.79 -6.28
CA GLU A 84 -0.21 4.93 -5.53
C GLU A 84 -0.73 4.86 -4.09
N ALA A 85 -0.10 4.02 -3.27
CA ALA A 85 -0.50 3.82 -1.87
C ALA A 85 -0.47 5.13 -1.06
N HIS A 86 0.46 6.01 -1.39
CA HIS A 86 0.50 7.36 -0.86
C HIS A 86 1.01 8.32 -1.94
N PRO A 87 0.13 9.05 -2.65
CA PRO A 87 0.55 9.92 -3.76
C PRO A 87 1.17 11.25 -3.30
N LEU A 88 0.99 11.62 -2.02
CA LEU A 88 1.45 12.89 -1.44
C LEU A 88 2.83 12.77 -0.78
N GLU A 89 3.42 13.90 -0.40
CA GLU A 89 4.75 13.94 0.24
C GLU A 89 4.73 13.65 1.76
N ASN A 90 3.55 13.52 2.36
CA ASN A 90 3.42 13.08 3.76
C ASN A 90 3.92 11.63 3.92
N MET A 91 4.19 11.19 5.16
CA MET A 91 4.62 9.82 5.47
C MET A 91 5.94 9.36 4.81
N GLY A 92 6.80 10.29 4.36
CA GLY A 92 8.12 9.97 3.81
C GLY A 92 8.21 9.96 2.28
N GLY A 93 7.24 10.58 1.59
CA GLY A 93 7.24 10.78 0.14
C GLY A 93 6.18 9.94 -0.57
N PRO A 94 6.11 10.04 -1.91
CA PRO A 94 5.17 9.24 -2.64
C PRO A 94 5.54 7.75 -2.52
N VAL A 95 4.65 6.95 -1.92
CA VAL A 95 4.79 5.49 -1.87
C VAL A 95 4.02 4.93 -3.04
N ARG A 96 4.78 4.46 -4.04
CA ARG A 96 4.25 3.80 -5.24
C ARG A 96 4.63 2.33 -5.22
N LEU A 97 3.63 1.49 -5.46
CA LEU A 97 3.80 0.08 -5.79
C LEU A 97 3.72 -0.04 -7.32
N PRO A 98 4.87 -0.25 -8.01
CA PRO A 98 4.92 -0.22 -9.47
C PRO A 98 4.12 -1.37 -10.13
N GLN A 99 3.88 -2.44 -9.38
CA GLN A 99 3.00 -3.53 -9.78
C GLN A 99 2.33 -4.13 -8.54
N VAL A 100 1.01 -4.30 -8.64
CA VAL A 100 0.15 -5.00 -7.69
C VAL A 100 -0.81 -5.92 -8.45
N TRP A 101 -1.41 -6.85 -7.73
CA TRP A 101 -2.59 -7.58 -8.19
C TRP A 101 -3.82 -6.94 -7.57
N ALA A 102 -4.60 -6.26 -8.41
CA ALA A 102 -5.84 -5.60 -8.06
C ALA A 102 -7.03 -6.52 -8.35
N TRP A 103 -8.13 -6.30 -7.63
CA TRP A 103 -9.40 -6.96 -7.89
C TRP A 103 -10.36 -6.01 -8.59
N GLN A 104 -11.13 -6.55 -9.52
CA GLN A 104 -12.15 -5.85 -10.28
C GLN A 104 -13.45 -6.66 -10.21
N ALA A 105 -14.57 -5.99 -9.95
CA ALA A 105 -15.89 -6.59 -10.08
C ALA A 105 -16.44 -6.30 -11.47
N ASP A 106 -16.83 -7.35 -12.20
CA ASP A 106 -17.42 -7.28 -13.54
C ASP A 106 -16.60 -6.41 -14.50
N ASP A 107 -17.16 -5.28 -14.90
CA ASP A 107 -16.60 -4.23 -15.76
C ASP A 107 -16.30 -2.92 -14.99
N GLY A 108 -16.43 -2.94 -13.67
CA GLY A 108 -16.06 -1.84 -12.77
C GLY A 108 -14.56 -1.58 -12.70
N PRO A 109 -14.11 -0.66 -11.85
CA PRO A 109 -12.70 -0.30 -11.75
C PRO A 109 -11.88 -1.34 -10.99
N ALA A 110 -10.61 -1.51 -11.39
CA ALA A 110 -9.66 -2.35 -10.67
C ALA A 110 -9.09 -1.57 -9.48
N SER A 111 -9.17 -2.13 -8.28
CA SER A 111 -8.83 -1.41 -7.05
C SER A 111 -7.98 -2.26 -6.09
N VAL A 112 -7.19 -1.55 -5.29
CA VAL A 112 -6.54 -2.07 -4.07
C VAL A 112 -6.79 -1.06 -2.94
N PRO A 113 -7.48 -1.41 -1.84
CA PRO A 113 -8.23 -2.65 -1.62
C PRO A 113 -9.23 -2.96 -2.74
N GLY A 114 -9.63 -4.22 -2.88
CA GLY A 114 -10.61 -4.64 -3.90
C GLY A 114 -12.01 -4.04 -3.68
N PRO A 115 -12.95 -4.29 -4.62
CA PRO A 115 -14.31 -3.79 -4.52
C PRO A 115 -15.00 -4.31 -3.24
N ILE A 116 -15.87 -3.47 -2.69
CA ILE A 116 -16.67 -3.77 -1.51
C ILE A 116 -17.93 -4.49 -1.98
N LEU A 117 -17.95 -5.81 -1.90
CA LEU A 117 -19.15 -6.61 -2.15
C LEU A 117 -20.11 -6.44 -0.97
N ARG A 118 -21.31 -5.90 -1.24
CA ARG A 118 -22.35 -5.64 -0.25
C ARG A 118 -23.56 -6.50 -0.55
N THR A 119 -24.11 -7.12 0.49
CA THR A 119 -25.34 -7.91 0.43
C THR A 119 -26.06 -7.86 1.78
N THR A 120 -27.29 -8.36 1.82
CA THR A 120 -28.10 -8.50 3.04
C THR A 120 -27.80 -9.83 3.73
N GLU A 121 -27.86 -9.86 5.06
CA GLU A 121 -27.70 -11.09 5.83
C GLU A 121 -28.72 -12.16 5.42
N GLY A 122 -28.25 -13.38 5.18
CA GLY A 122 -29.08 -14.51 4.73
C GLY A 122 -29.20 -14.64 3.21
N SER A 123 -28.75 -13.65 2.44
CA SER A 123 -28.70 -13.74 0.98
C SER A 123 -27.64 -14.75 0.53
N SER A 124 -27.97 -15.53 -0.50
CA SER A 124 -27.01 -16.39 -1.20
C SER A 124 -26.40 -15.61 -2.35
N VAL A 125 -25.07 -15.61 -2.44
CA VAL A 125 -24.30 -14.86 -3.43
C VAL A 125 -23.45 -15.84 -4.23
N GLU A 126 -23.44 -15.67 -5.55
CA GLU A 126 -22.53 -16.36 -6.46
C GLU A 126 -21.39 -15.42 -6.86
N VAL A 127 -20.16 -15.86 -6.59
CA VAL A 127 -18.97 -15.14 -7.03
C VAL A 127 -18.21 -16.03 -8.00
N THR A 128 -17.97 -15.53 -9.21
CA THR A 128 -17.16 -16.21 -10.23
C THR A 128 -15.75 -15.61 -10.26
N PRO A 129 -14.71 -16.29 -9.76
CA PRO A 129 -13.34 -15.82 -9.91
C PRO A 129 -12.86 -16.01 -11.35
N GLU A 130 -12.34 -14.95 -11.96
CA GLU A 130 -11.72 -14.99 -13.29
C GLU A 130 -10.26 -14.55 -13.18
N ASN A 131 -9.35 -15.50 -13.40
CA ASN A 131 -7.92 -15.23 -13.34
C ASN A 131 -7.34 -15.11 -14.76
N THR A 132 -7.09 -13.87 -15.19
CA THR A 132 -6.44 -13.56 -16.48
C THR A 132 -4.91 -13.45 -16.37
N MET A 133 -4.34 -13.70 -15.18
CA MET A 133 -2.91 -13.53 -14.92
C MET A 133 -2.14 -14.85 -15.06
N SER A 134 -0.81 -14.76 -15.21
CA SER A 134 0.06 -15.93 -15.38
C SER A 134 0.21 -16.79 -14.13
N MET A 135 -0.12 -16.25 -12.95
CA MET A 135 -0.03 -16.94 -11.67
C MET A 135 -1.42 -17.41 -11.22
N PRO A 136 -1.57 -18.60 -10.62
CA PRO A 136 -2.83 -19.08 -10.09
C PRO A 136 -3.30 -18.22 -8.90
N HIS A 137 -4.62 -17.99 -8.83
CA HIS A 137 -5.28 -17.24 -7.76
C HIS A 137 -6.53 -18.00 -7.28
N THR A 138 -6.83 -17.89 -5.99
CA THR A 138 -8.10 -18.33 -5.41
C THR A 138 -8.68 -17.19 -4.57
N VAL A 139 -9.99 -17.26 -4.27
CA VAL A 139 -10.69 -16.30 -3.41
C VAL A 139 -11.28 -17.06 -2.23
N HIS A 140 -10.89 -16.68 -1.01
CA HIS A 140 -11.44 -17.23 0.23
C HIS A 140 -12.23 -16.15 0.96
N PHE A 141 -13.48 -16.45 1.29
CA PHE A 141 -14.38 -15.51 1.97
C PHE A 141 -14.35 -15.75 3.47
N HIS A 142 -13.84 -14.76 4.21
CA HIS A 142 -13.77 -14.84 5.66
C HIS A 142 -15.15 -14.67 6.30
N GLY A 143 -15.57 -15.66 7.10
CA GLY A 143 -16.77 -15.58 7.93
C GLY A 143 -18.09 -15.86 7.19
N SER A 144 -18.04 -16.24 5.91
CA SER A 144 -19.21 -16.73 5.16
C SER A 144 -19.41 -18.23 5.34
N GLN A 145 -20.63 -18.71 5.09
CA GLN A 145 -20.91 -20.13 4.95
C GLN A 145 -20.74 -20.54 3.49
N THR A 146 -19.79 -21.43 3.22
CA THR A 146 -19.50 -21.98 1.89
C THR A 146 -19.62 -23.50 1.92
N ALA A 147 -19.96 -24.12 0.78
CA ALA A 147 -19.69 -25.55 0.63
C ALA A 147 -18.17 -25.77 0.55
N TRP A 148 -17.70 -26.94 0.96
CA TRP A 148 -16.25 -27.23 1.01
C TRP A 148 -15.52 -26.96 -0.32
N LYS A 149 -16.20 -27.21 -1.45
CA LYS A 149 -15.67 -27.03 -2.81
C LYS A 149 -15.61 -25.57 -3.27
N ASP A 150 -16.24 -24.66 -2.52
CA ASP A 150 -16.36 -23.23 -2.85
C ASP A 150 -15.60 -22.35 -1.82
N ASP A 151 -14.80 -22.95 -0.92
CA ASP A 151 -14.05 -22.25 0.14
C ASP A 151 -12.79 -21.53 -0.35
N GLY A 152 -12.28 -21.88 -1.54
CA GLY A 152 -11.12 -21.22 -2.15
C GLY A 152 -9.78 -21.47 -1.46
N VAL A 153 -9.68 -22.47 -0.58
CA VAL A 153 -8.40 -22.90 0.02
C VAL A 153 -7.64 -23.77 -0.99
N PRO A 154 -6.43 -23.38 -1.42
CA PRO A 154 -5.64 -24.20 -2.34
C PRO A 154 -5.41 -25.61 -1.76
N THR A 155 -5.37 -26.63 -2.62
CA THR A 155 -5.11 -28.06 -2.31
C THR A 155 -6.23 -28.87 -1.65
N THR A 156 -7.21 -28.25 -1.00
CA THR A 156 -8.36 -28.96 -0.40
C THR A 156 -9.68 -28.71 -1.12
N THR A 157 -9.71 -27.68 -1.97
CA THR A 157 -10.94 -27.13 -2.57
C THR A 157 -10.98 -27.29 -4.11
N ASP A 158 -9.96 -27.94 -4.68
CA ASP A 158 -9.79 -28.08 -6.13
C ASP A 158 -10.19 -29.49 -6.61
N PRO A 159 -11.29 -29.63 -7.38
CA PRO A 159 -11.73 -30.93 -7.89
C PRO A 159 -10.77 -31.53 -8.95
N GLU A 160 -9.85 -30.77 -9.54
CA GLU A 160 -8.90 -31.29 -10.53
C GLU A 160 -7.65 -31.94 -9.91
N ARG A 161 -7.58 -32.07 -8.57
CA ARG A 161 -6.40 -32.60 -7.86
C ARG A 161 -6.64 -33.87 -7.05
N ILE A 162 -7.68 -34.66 -7.36
CA ILE A 162 -7.90 -36.02 -6.82
C ILE A 162 -8.08 -37.01 -7.97
#